data_AF-A0A061APD4-F1
#
_entry.id   AF-A0A061APD4-F1
#
_cell.length_a   1.000
_cell.length_b   1.000
_cell.length_c   1.000
_cell.angle_alpha   90.00
_cell.angle_beta   90.00
_cell.angle_gamma   90.00
#
_symmetry.space_group_name_H-M   'P 1'
#
loop_
_entity.id
_entity.type
_entity.pdbx_description
1 polymer ?
#
loop_
_entity_poly.entity_id
_entity_poly.type
_entity_poly.pdbx_seq_one_letter_code
_entity_poly.pdbx_strand_id
1 'polypeptide(L)'
;MSLASLVPDTRVDPALLPSLLPWSLRFNFLYPYCDLFSHIVPTEPGPPRWNAELEAYYRTFDTQVWYLLGHDHDTDTFALEKLRSRQGELKRRKRKKEHGDGVPWADLEAAIAAVQSRILMRWSKLLGLHEIRLVFLRPLEKLHHSYDDFYLMRKVLPPMPYERPIARPCSLWPISARVPHYCDRQKRVCLWHDGVNWDEYALPDRPTTDSARRRFEPTAAEVLEDAEESGEAGWAEATMDDTTTPLLLARSNGARSSAFIPAFTGLFHRRHGQAT
;
A
#
# COMPACT_ATOMS: atom_id res chain seq x y z
N MET A 1 -27.42 8.47 -7.55
CA MET A 1 -25.96 8.35 -7.78
C MET A 1 -25.57 6.93 -7.45
N SER A 2 -24.68 6.30 -8.22
CA SER A 2 -24.16 4.96 -7.94
C SER A 2 -22.77 5.05 -7.28
N LEU A 3 -22.34 3.98 -6.61
CA LEU A 3 -20.99 3.84 -6.05
C LEU A 3 -19.89 4.22 -7.06
N ALA A 4 -20.04 3.81 -8.33
CA ALA A 4 -19.08 4.11 -9.41
C ALA A 4 -18.91 5.62 -9.66
N SER A 5 -19.92 6.44 -9.37
CA SER A 5 -19.81 7.91 -9.51
C SER A 5 -19.11 8.60 -8.34
N LEU A 6 -18.85 7.88 -7.24
CA LEU A 6 -18.23 8.41 -6.02
C LEU A 6 -16.73 8.15 -5.98
N VAL A 7 -16.27 7.06 -6.60
CA VAL A 7 -14.86 6.69 -6.66
C VAL A 7 -14.27 7.26 -7.94
N PRO A 8 -13.25 8.13 -7.87
CA PRO A 8 -12.66 8.69 -9.09
C PRO A 8 -11.95 7.60 -9.90
N ASP A 9 -11.95 7.76 -11.21
CA ASP A 9 -11.14 6.94 -12.11
C ASP A 9 -9.65 7.15 -11.82
N THR A 10 -8.87 6.07 -11.90
CA THR A 10 -7.41 6.09 -11.70
C THR A 10 -6.73 5.67 -13.00
N ARG A 11 -5.60 6.31 -13.32
CA ARG A 11 -4.79 5.95 -14.49
C ARG A 11 -3.95 4.70 -14.23
N VAL A 12 -3.51 4.54 -12.98
CA VAL A 12 -2.70 3.42 -12.51
C VAL A 12 -3.43 2.73 -11.37
N ASP A 13 -3.92 1.53 -11.64
CA ASP A 13 -4.50 0.67 -10.62
C ASP A 13 -3.41 0.13 -9.67
N PRO A 14 -3.43 0.47 -8.37
CA PRO A 14 -2.46 -0.04 -7.41
C PRO A 14 -2.48 -1.56 -7.25
N ALA A 15 -3.61 -2.23 -7.54
CA ALA A 15 -3.68 -3.69 -7.48
C ALA A 15 -2.71 -4.35 -8.47
N LEU A 16 -2.47 -3.70 -9.62
CA LEU A 16 -1.59 -4.18 -10.68
C LEU A 16 -0.12 -3.81 -10.49
N LEU A 17 0.20 -2.95 -9.51
CA LEU A 17 1.59 -2.60 -9.24
C LEU A 17 2.36 -3.81 -8.67
N PRO A 18 3.60 -4.05 -9.12
CA PRO A 18 4.48 -5.04 -8.49
C PRO A 18 4.87 -4.59 -7.07
N SER A 19 5.07 -5.54 -6.17
CA SER A 19 5.49 -5.27 -4.78
C SER A 19 7.00 -5.05 -4.68
N LEU A 20 7.47 -3.92 -5.17
CA LEU A 20 8.91 -3.59 -5.24
C LEU A 20 9.49 -3.08 -3.92
N LEU A 21 8.65 -2.84 -2.92
CA LEU A 21 9.03 -2.37 -1.59
C LEU A 21 8.83 -3.49 -0.56
N PRO A 22 9.91 -4.19 -0.15
CA PRO A 22 9.81 -5.22 0.88
C PRO A 22 9.22 -4.71 2.20
N TRP A 23 8.67 -5.63 3.00
CA TRP A 23 8.04 -5.29 4.28
C TRP A 23 8.99 -4.54 5.22
N SER A 24 10.19 -5.08 5.47
CA SER A 24 11.07 -4.48 6.47
C SER A 24 11.67 -3.16 5.99
N LEU A 25 11.86 -2.99 4.67
CA LEU A 25 12.17 -1.68 4.10
C LEU A 25 11.07 -0.65 4.40
N ARG A 26 9.80 -0.99 4.14
CA ARG A 26 8.67 -0.09 4.45
C ARG A 26 8.60 0.22 5.94
N PHE A 27 8.64 -0.81 6.76
CA PHE A 27 8.53 -0.72 8.21
C PHE A 27 9.64 0.14 8.83
N ASN A 28 10.90 -0.08 8.43
CA ASN A 28 12.05 0.57 9.06
C ASN A 28 12.39 1.94 8.46
N PHE A 29 12.10 2.18 7.18
CA PHE A 29 12.59 3.37 6.46
C PHE A 29 11.49 4.30 5.94
N LEU A 30 10.27 3.82 5.73
CA LEU A 30 9.22 4.61 5.09
C LEU A 30 8.07 4.95 6.05
N TYR A 31 7.45 3.95 6.68
CA TYR A 31 6.32 4.13 7.60
C TYR A 31 6.55 5.12 8.74
N PRO A 32 7.75 5.21 9.36
CA PRO A 32 7.98 6.16 10.44
C PRO A 32 7.82 7.63 10.02
N TYR A 33 7.83 7.92 8.71
CA TYR A 33 7.75 9.29 8.19
C TYR A 33 6.42 9.56 7.48
N CYS A 34 5.40 8.73 7.71
CA CYS A 34 4.09 8.86 7.09
C CYS A 34 2.95 8.52 8.06
N ASP A 35 2.11 9.52 8.35
CA ASP A 35 1.02 9.40 9.33
C ASP A 35 -0.01 8.33 8.99
N LEU A 36 -0.13 7.93 7.71
CA LEU A 36 -0.99 6.82 7.28
C LEU A 36 -0.66 5.51 8.02
N PHE A 37 0.58 5.34 8.49
CA PHE A 37 1.06 4.12 9.14
C PHE A 37 1.45 4.30 10.61
N SER A 38 1.01 5.41 11.23
CA SER A 38 1.22 5.70 12.66
C SER A 38 0.64 4.64 13.60
N HIS A 39 -0.35 3.87 13.14
CA HIS A 39 -0.93 2.73 13.84
C HIS A 39 -0.07 1.45 13.77
N ILE A 40 0.91 1.42 12.87
CA ILE A 40 1.85 0.30 12.69
C ILE A 40 3.18 0.59 13.40
N VAL A 41 3.72 1.80 13.19
CA VAL A 41 5.00 2.24 13.76
C VAL A 41 4.84 3.68 14.30
N PRO A 42 5.51 4.04 15.40
CA PRO A 42 5.53 5.43 15.85
C PRO A 42 6.13 6.37 14.80
N THR A 43 5.53 7.54 14.60
CA THR A 43 6.07 8.57 13.72
C THR A 43 7.40 9.09 14.28
N GLU A 44 8.45 9.11 13.46
CA GLU A 44 9.78 9.62 13.82
C GLU A 44 9.90 11.13 13.52
N PRO A 45 10.45 11.93 14.46
CA PRO A 45 10.77 13.32 14.19
C PRO A 45 12.05 13.43 13.35
N GLY A 46 12.11 14.46 12.49
CA GLY A 46 13.31 14.79 11.72
C GLY A 46 13.29 14.26 10.27
N PRO A 47 14.41 14.40 9.55
CA PRO A 47 14.48 13.98 8.16
C PRO A 47 14.47 12.45 8.04
N PRO A 48 13.85 11.90 6.99
CA PRO A 48 13.93 10.47 6.71
C PRO A 48 15.37 9.97 6.58
N ARG A 49 15.61 8.70 6.90
CA ARG A 49 16.91 8.02 6.73
C ARG A 49 17.22 7.70 5.26
N TRP A 50 17.05 8.67 4.37
CA TRP A 50 17.39 8.56 2.96
C TRP A 50 18.91 8.44 2.79
N ASN A 51 19.35 7.53 1.92
CA ASN A 51 20.76 7.22 1.74
C ASN A 51 21.09 6.95 0.26
N ALA A 52 22.38 6.76 -0.04
CA ALA A 52 22.85 6.58 -1.42
C ALA A 52 22.31 5.31 -2.10
N GLU A 53 22.02 4.25 -1.34
CA GLU A 53 21.40 3.04 -1.88
C GLU A 53 19.96 3.33 -2.31
N LEU A 54 19.12 3.88 -1.42
CA LEU A 54 17.73 4.24 -1.73
C LEU A 54 17.65 5.20 -2.92
N GLU A 55 18.54 6.20 -3.00
CA GLU A 55 18.60 7.10 -4.16
C GLU A 55 18.98 6.35 -5.44
N ALA A 56 19.93 5.41 -5.39
CA ALA A 56 20.31 4.63 -6.57
C ALA A 56 19.15 3.79 -7.10
N TYR A 57 18.41 3.10 -6.22
CA TYR A 57 17.21 2.34 -6.60
C TYR A 57 16.08 3.25 -7.06
N TYR A 58 15.81 4.36 -6.37
CA TYR A 58 14.81 5.36 -6.78
C TYR A 58 15.04 5.87 -8.21
N ARG A 59 16.31 6.07 -8.59
CA ARG A 59 16.68 6.56 -9.92
C ARG A 59 16.51 5.54 -11.05
N THR A 60 16.24 4.27 -10.75
CA THR A 60 15.94 3.27 -11.79
C THR A 60 14.57 3.49 -12.43
N PHE A 61 13.64 4.09 -11.69
CA PHE A 61 12.30 4.40 -12.16
C PHE A 61 12.29 5.63 -13.06
N ASP A 62 11.43 5.60 -14.07
CA ASP A 62 11.17 6.79 -14.88
C ASP A 62 10.48 7.89 -14.07
N THR A 63 10.83 9.15 -14.34
CA THR A 63 10.24 10.29 -13.64
C THR A 63 8.72 10.39 -13.84
N GLN A 64 8.21 9.95 -14.99
CA GLN A 64 6.76 9.97 -15.25
C GLN A 64 5.97 8.95 -14.43
N VAL A 65 6.61 7.91 -13.92
CA VAL A 65 5.98 6.97 -12.98
C VAL A 65 5.54 7.72 -11.74
N TRP A 66 6.42 8.55 -11.19
CA TRP A 66 6.15 9.36 -10.00
C TRP A 66 5.05 10.38 -10.24
N TYR A 67 5.08 11.06 -11.38
CA TYR A 67 4.03 12.01 -11.76
C TYR A 67 2.64 11.35 -11.83
N LEU A 68 2.52 10.19 -12.47
CA LEU A 68 1.24 9.50 -12.63
C LEU A 68 0.71 8.96 -11.30
N LEU A 69 1.59 8.35 -10.49
CA LEU A 69 1.21 7.84 -9.17
C LEU A 69 0.82 8.97 -8.21
N GLY A 70 1.59 10.07 -8.20
CA GLY A 70 1.30 11.23 -7.37
C GLY A 70 -0.02 11.90 -7.76
N HIS A 71 -0.28 12.09 -9.05
CA HIS A 71 -1.53 12.70 -9.52
C HIS A 71 -2.77 11.87 -9.16
N ASP A 72 -2.70 10.55 -9.33
CA ASP A 72 -3.78 9.65 -8.92
C ASP A 72 -3.96 9.64 -7.39
N HIS A 73 -2.86 9.74 -6.63
CA HIS A 73 -2.90 9.85 -5.17
C HIS A 73 -3.57 11.16 -4.71
N ASP A 74 -3.19 12.31 -5.27
CA ASP A 74 -3.78 13.60 -4.93
C ASP A 74 -5.28 13.63 -5.24
N THR A 75 -5.67 13.05 -6.39
CA THR A 75 -7.08 12.92 -6.79
C THR A 75 -7.87 12.11 -5.78
N ASP A 76 -7.30 10.99 -5.32
CA ASP A 76 -7.92 10.13 -4.30
C ASP A 76 -8.02 10.82 -2.94
N THR A 77 -6.95 11.48 -2.49
CA THR A 77 -6.92 12.20 -1.22
C THR A 77 -7.96 13.31 -1.20
N PHE A 78 -8.08 14.09 -2.27
CA PHE A 78 -9.09 15.12 -2.40
C PHE A 78 -10.52 14.54 -2.45
N ALA A 79 -10.72 13.43 -3.15
CA ALA A 79 -12.01 12.74 -3.17
C ALA A 79 -12.39 12.23 -1.78
N LEU A 80 -11.44 11.65 -1.04
CA LEU A 80 -11.65 11.14 0.31
C LEU A 80 -12.07 12.26 1.27
N GLU A 81 -11.43 13.42 1.21
CA GLU A 81 -11.84 14.60 2.00
C GLU A 81 -13.28 15.01 1.71
N LYS A 82 -13.66 15.07 0.43
CA LYS A 82 -15.05 15.38 0.02
C LYS A 82 -16.05 14.33 0.51
N LEU A 83 -15.73 13.04 0.38
CA LEU A 83 -16.60 11.97 0.83
C LEU A 83 -16.78 12.02 2.35
N ARG A 84 -15.71 12.25 3.12
CA ARG A 84 -15.77 12.43 4.58
C ARG A 84 -16.58 13.67 4.99
N SER A 85 -16.44 14.77 4.27
CA SER A 85 -17.26 15.97 4.50
C SER A 85 -18.75 15.69 4.30
N ARG A 86 -19.11 15.04 3.17
CA ARG A 86 -20.48 14.59 2.89
C ARG A 86 -21.01 13.64 3.95
N GLN A 87 -20.16 12.73 4.45
CA GLN A 87 -20.50 11.81 5.52
C GLN A 87 -20.83 12.56 6.82
N GLY A 88 -20.06 13.60 7.14
CA GLY A 88 -20.32 14.50 8.26
C GLY A 88 -21.64 15.27 8.13
N GLU A 89 -21.93 15.80 6.94
CA GLU A 89 -23.19 16.49 6.66
C GLU A 89 -24.41 15.57 6.80
N LEU A 90 -24.34 14.36 6.24
CA LEU A 90 -25.43 13.40 6.31
C LEU A 90 -25.69 12.95 7.75
N LYS A 91 -24.63 12.75 8.56
CA LYS A 91 -24.75 12.54 10.02
C LYS A 91 -25.48 13.71 10.70
N ARG A 92 -25.19 14.95 10.33
CA ARG A 92 -25.87 16.14 10.88
C ARG A 92 -27.34 16.23 10.46
N ARG A 93 -27.67 15.98 9.19
CA ARG A 93 -29.05 15.96 8.68
C ARG A 93 -29.90 14.88 9.36
N LYS A 94 -29.36 13.67 9.50
CA LYS A 94 -30.00 12.56 10.23
C LYS A 94 -30.34 12.95 11.67
N ARG A 95 -29.42 13.65 12.36
CA ARG A 95 -29.67 14.19 13.71
C ARG A 95 -30.77 15.25 13.75
N LYS A 96 -30.87 16.08 12.71
CA LYS A 96 -31.90 17.12 12.57
C LYS A 96 -33.24 16.62 12.02
N LYS A 97 -33.37 15.31 11.72
CA LYS A 97 -34.55 14.71 11.06
C LYS A 97 -34.91 15.37 9.72
N GLU A 98 -33.93 15.98 9.07
CA GLU A 98 -34.08 16.56 7.73
C GLU A 98 -34.14 15.42 6.70
N HIS A 99 -35.22 15.37 5.93
CA HIS A 99 -35.36 14.42 4.82
C HIS A 99 -34.78 15.06 3.56
N GLY A 100 -33.82 14.40 2.93
CA GLY A 100 -33.22 14.85 1.69
C GLY A 100 -32.93 13.67 0.78
N ASP A 101 -33.18 13.87 -0.52
CA ASP A 101 -32.82 12.92 -1.56
C ASP A 101 -31.30 12.97 -1.76
N GLY A 102 -30.61 11.86 -1.50
CA GLY A 102 -29.15 11.85 -1.34
C GLY A 102 -28.53 10.48 -1.58
N VAL A 103 -27.21 10.46 -1.70
CA VAL A 103 -26.42 9.23 -1.84
C VAL A 103 -26.70 8.30 -0.66
N PRO A 104 -26.98 7.01 -0.89
CA PRO A 104 -27.13 6.04 0.19
C PRO A 104 -25.91 6.04 1.11
N TRP A 105 -26.16 5.95 2.42
CA TRP A 105 -25.08 5.92 3.43
C TRP A 105 -24.07 4.78 3.17
N ALA A 106 -24.57 3.60 2.81
CA ALA A 106 -23.76 2.43 2.49
C ALA A 106 -22.84 2.66 1.28
N ASP A 107 -23.33 3.31 0.22
CA ASP A 107 -22.52 3.64 -0.96
C ASP A 107 -21.40 4.64 -0.60
N LEU A 108 -21.67 5.56 0.33
CA LEU A 108 -20.67 6.52 0.80
C LEU A 108 -19.58 5.84 1.64
N GLU A 109 -19.95 4.93 2.53
CA GLU A 109 -18.98 4.14 3.32
C GLU A 109 -18.14 3.24 2.43
N ALA A 110 -18.77 2.54 1.48
CA ALA A 110 -18.07 1.71 0.52
C ALA A 110 -17.09 2.53 -0.34
N ALA A 111 -17.49 3.74 -0.80
CA ALA A 111 -16.61 4.63 -1.55
C ALA A 111 -15.42 5.10 -0.70
N ILE A 112 -15.65 5.48 0.56
CA ILE A 112 -14.59 5.88 1.49
C ILE A 112 -13.59 4.75 1.68
N ALA A 113 -14.06 3.53 1.97
CA ALA A 113 -13.22 2.36 2.17
C ALA A 113 -12.40 2.01 0.91
N ALA A 114 -13.04 2.05 -0.27
CA ALA A 114 -12.38 1.78 -1.55
C ALA A 114 -11.26 2.79 -1.83
N VAL A 115 -11.53 4.10 -1.66
CA VAL A 115 -10.53 5.15 -1.88
C VAL A 115 -9.40 5.08 -0.86
N GLN A 116 -9.71 4.83 0.42
CA GLN A 116 -8.69 4.64 1.46
C GLN A 116 -7.77 3.44 1.17
N SER A 117 -8.36 2.30 0.81
CA SER A 117 -7.59 1.11 0.45
C SER A 117 -6.68 1.37 -0.75
N ARG A 118 -7.19 2.06 -1.77
CA ARG A 118 -6.43 2.44 -2.97
C ARG A 118 -5.24 3.35 -2.63
N ILE A 119 -5.44 4.35 -1.76
CA ILE A 119 -4.38 5.23 -1.25
C ILE A 119 -3.29 4.43 -0.55
N LEU A 120 -3.67 3.59 0.43
CA LEU A 120 -2.74 2.78 1.21
C LEU A 120 -1.96 1.80 0.33
N MET A 121 -2.62 1.16 -0.64
CA MET A 121 -1.99 0.22 -1.55
C MET A 121 -1.00 0.91 -2.48
N ARG A 122 -1.37 2.07 -3.06
CA ARG A 122 -0.47 2.85 -3.94
C ARG A 122 0.78 3.28 -3.19
N TRP A 123 0.58 3.79 -1.97
CA TRP A 123 1.67 4.22 -1.10
C TRP A 123 2.59 3.06 -0.74
N SER A 124 2.02 1.97 -0.22
CA SER A 124 2.80 0.82 0.25
C SER A 124 3.51 0.07 -0.86
N LYS A 125 2.99 0.04 -2.10
CA LYS A 125 3.66 -0.69 -3.18
C LYS A 125 4.81 0.06 -3.84
N LEU A 126 4.69 1.37 -4.01
CA LEU A 126 5.71 2.13 -4.75
C LEU A 126 5.77 3.61 -4.39
N LEU A 127 4.63 4.30 -4.28
CA LEU A 127 4.60 5.76 -4.13
C LEU A 127 5.27 6.25 -2.83
N GLY A 128 5.22 5.47 -1.76
CA GLY A 128 5.87 5.82 -0.50
C GLY A 128 7.37 6.07 -0.64
N LEU A 129 8.06 5.36 -1.54
CA LEU A 129 9.48 5.63 -1.81
C LEU A 129 9.69 7.07 -2.31
N HIS A 130 8.82 7.55 -3.19
CA HIS A 130 8.91 8.90 -3.76
C HIS A 130 8.55 9.98 -2.74
N GLU A 131 7.46 9.82 -2.00
CA GLU A 131 7.04 10.80 -1.01
C GLU A 131 8.09 10.97 0.09
N ILE A 132 8.68 9.88 0.57
CA ILE A 132 9.74 9.94 1.58
C ILE A 132 10.99 10.65 1.04
N ARG A 133 11.35 10.43 -0.24
CA ARG A 133 12.41 11.21 -0.89
C ARG A 133 12.10 12.71 -0.90
N LEU A 134 10.86 13.09 -1.23
CA LEU A 134 10.45 14.50 -1.24
C LEU A 134 10.50 15.12 0.16
N VAL A 135 10.10 14.37 1.20
CA VAL A 135 10.21 14.82 2.61
C VAL A 135 11.68 15.07 2.98
N PHE A 136 12.60 14.19 2.56
CA PHE A 136 14.03 14.38 2.76
C PHE A 136 14.59 15.59 2.00
N LEU A 137 14.13 15.85 0.77
CA LEU A 137 14.58 16.97 -0.05
C LEU A 137 14.10 18.34 0.44
N ARG A 138 12.87 18.42 0.93
CA ARG A 138 12.21 19.68 1.32
C ARG A 138 13.07 20.63 2.18
N PRO A 139 13.77 20.19 3.25
CA PRO A 139 14.64 21.08 4.00
C PRO A 139 15.89 21.51 3.21
N LEU A 140 16.41 20.65 2.34
CA LEU A 140 17.62 20.92 1.54
C LEU A 140 17.33 21.93 0.41
N GLU A 141 16.19 21.81 -0.26
CA GLU A 141 15.74 22.76 -1.29
C GLU A 141 15.55 24.17 -0.74
N LYS A 142 15.12 24.29 0.53
CA LYS A 142 15.01 25.57 1.24
C LYS A 142 16.38 26.20 1.52
N LEU A 143 17.42 25.40 1.65
CA LEU A 143 18.79 25.87 1.89
C LEU A 143 19.55 26.13 0.57
N HIS A 144 19.16 25.46 -0.50
CA HIS A 144 19.88 25.44 -1.77
C HIS A 144 18.96 25.65 -2.98
N HIS A 145 18.29 26.80 -3.05
CA HIS A 145 17.27 27.14 -4.05
C HIS A 145 17.71 27.04 -5.54
N SER A 146 19.01 27.00 -5.82
CA SER A 146 19.55 26.96 -7.19
C SER A 146 20.04 25.59 -7.64
N TYR A 147 19.98 24.58 -6.78
CA TYR A 147 20.48 23.23 -7.08
C TYR A 147 19.34 22.33 -7.53
N ASP A 148 19.54 21.60 -8.61
CA ASP A 148 18.63 20.51 -8.96
C ASP A 148 18.78 19.33 -7.98
N ASP A 149 17.73 18.52 -7.87
CA ASP A 149 17.69 17.35 -7.00
C ASP A 149 18.89 16.42 -7.18
N PHE A 150 19.32 16.21 -8.42
CA PHE A 150 20.39 15.27 -8.73
C PHE A 150 21.72 15.74 -8.17
N TYR A 151 22.04 17.02 -8.35
CA TYR A 151 23.23 17.64 -7.82
C TYR A 151 23.18 17.73 -6.30
N LEU A 152 22.01 18.04 -5.73
CA LEU A 152 21.80 18.11 -4.29
C LEU A 152 22.03 16.74 -3.62
N MET A 153 21.43 15.69 -4.18
CA MET A 153 21.59 14.31 -3.71
C MET A 153 23.04 13.85 -3.78
N ARG A 154 23.74 14.15 -4.88
CA ARG A 154 25.15 13.82 -5.04
C ARG A 154 26.04 14.52 -4.00
N LYS A 155 25.67 15.72 -3.54
CA LYS A 155 26.42 16.46 -2.52
C LYS A 155 26.14 16.02 -1.10
N VAL A 156 24.88 15.76 -0.78
CA VAL A 156 24.44 15.54 0.61
C VAL A 156 24.53 14.07 1.02
N LEU A 157 24.38 13.13 0.08
CA LEU A 157 24.43 11.71 0.41
C LEU A 157 25.89 11.24 0.52
N PRO A 158 26.31 10.74 1.70
CA PRO A 158 27.65 10.21 1.86
C PRO A 158 27.84 8.96 0.98
N PRO A 159 29.03 8.74 0.43
CA PRO A 159 29.32 7.50 -0.27
C PRO A 159 29.24 6.33 0.71
N MET A 160 28.55 5.26 0.29
CA MET A 160 28.46 4.01 1.04
C MET A 160 28.48 2.82 0.08
N PRO A 161 28.97 1.64 0.51
CA PRO A 161 28.86 0.43 -0.27
C PRO A 161 27.39 -0.05 -0.30
N TYR A 162 26.92 -0.43 -1.48
CA TYR A 162 25.63 -1.08 -1.69
C TYR A 162 25.66 -1.89 -2.98
N GLU A 163 24.76 -2.86 -3.09
CA GLU A 163 24.57 -3.61 -4.33
C GLU A 163 23.86 -2.74 -5.36
N ARG A 164 24.49 -2.59 -6.53
CA ARG A 164 23.94 -1.72 -7.58
C ARG A 164 22.65 -2.30 -8.14
N PRO A 165 21.64 -1.47 -8.42
CA PRO A 165 20.43 -1.95 -9.07
C PRO A 165 20.74 -2.60 -10.41
N ILE A 166 20.06 -3.71 -10.70
CA ILE A 166 20.13 -4.42 -11.99
C ILE A 166 19.64 -3.51 -13.12
N ALA A 167 18.57 -2.75 -12.85
CA ALA A 167 17.98 -1.82 -13.79
C ALA A 167 18.88 -0.60 -14.03
N ARG A 168 18.92 -0.13 -15.28
CA ARG A 168 19.56 1.14 -15.63
C ARG A 168 18.74 2.32 -15.06
N PRO A 169 19.37 3.48 -14.83
CA PRO A 169 18.63 4.69 -14.49
C PRO A 169 17.52 4.99 -15.49
N CYS A 170 16.34 5.39 -14.99
CA CYS A 170 15.15 5.75 -15.75
C CYS A 170 14.65 4.66 -16.73
N SER A 171 14.91 3.37 -16.45
CA SER A 171 14.51 2.26 -17.32
C SER A 171 13.26 1.51 -16.84
N LEU A 172 12.94 1.55 -15.54
CA LEU A 172 11.78 0.84 -15.01
C LEU A 172 10.47 1.58 -15.27
N TRP A 173 9.48 0.82 -15.74
CA TRP A 173 8.10 1.26 -15.95
C TRP A 173 7.11 0.24 -15.34
N PRO A 174 6.98 0.23 -14.01
CA PRO A 174 6.21 -0.78 -13.26
C PRO A 174 4.70 -0.50 -13.22
N ILE A 175 4.19 0.36 -14.10
CA ILE A 175 2.78 0.79 -14.11
C ILE A 175 2.09 0.33 -15.39
N SER A 176 0.78 0.13 -15.33
CA SER A 176 -0.03 -0.29 -16.48
C SER A 176 -0.30 0.82 -17.49
N ALA A 177 -0.04 2.08 -17.13
CA ALA A 177 -0.21 3.22 -18.03
C ALA A 177 0.75 3.14 -19.22
N ARG A 178 0.29 3.55 -20.42
CA ARG A 178 1.14 3.54 -21.63
C ARG A 178 2.38 4.43 -21.45
N VAL A 179 3.53 3.94 -21.91
CA VAL A 179 4.76 4.76 -21.98
C VAL A 179 4.53 5.94 -22.94
N PRO A 180 4.82 7.19 -22.53
CA PRO A 180 4.70 8.37 -23.38
C PRO A 180 5.49 8.25 -24.68
N HIS A 181 4.97 8.84 -25.77
CA HIS A 181 5.56 8.70 -27.11
C HIS A 181 6.96 9.30 -27.26
N TYR A 182 7.31 10.30 -26.45
CA TYR A 182 8.65 10.91 -26.44
C TYR A 182 9.68 10.08 -25.67
N CYS A 183 9.27 8.99 -25.04
CA CYS A 183 10.16 8.06 -24.36
C CYS A 183 10.47 6.86 -25.25
N ASP A 184 11.74 6.44 -25.26
CA ASP A 184 12.15 5.23 -25.97
C ASP A 184 11.63 3.98 -25.25
N ARG A 185 10.53 3.41 -25.77
CA ARG A 185 9.88 2.22 -25.22
C ARG A 185 10.79 0.99 -25.21
N GLN A 186 11.69 0.87 -26.19
CA GLN A 186 12.56 -0.30 -26.34
C GLN A 186 13.65 -0.35 -25.27
N LYS A 187 13.95 0.78 -24.62
CA LYS A 187 14.95 0.88 -23.55
C LYS A 187 14.37 0.66 -22.15
N ARG A 188 13.08 0.37 -22.04
CA ARG A 188 12.37 0.25 -20.75
C ARG A 188 12.06 -1.20 -20.42
N VAL A 189 12.03 -1.48 -19.12
CA VAL A 189 11.43 -2.71 -18.57
C VAL A 189 10.02 -2.35 -18.15
N CYS A 190 9.02 -2.79 -18.92
CA CYS A 190 7.63 -2.44 -18.73
C CYS A 190 6.83 -3.57 -18.09
N LEU A 191 5.78 -3.22 -17.33
CA LEU A 191 4.91 -4.17 -16.64
C LEU A 191 4.27 -5.21 -17.58
N TRP A 192 4.00 -4.82 -18.81
CA TRP A 192 3.39 -5.66 -19.85
C TRP A 192 4.41 -6.40 -20.74
N HIS A 193 5.71 -6.36 -20.43
CA HIS A 193 6.68 -7.19 -21.15
C HIS A 193 6.59 -8.64 -20.64
N ASP A 194 6.39 -9.57 -21.57
CA ASP A 194 6.31 -11.00 -21.24
C ASP A 194 7.62 -11.48 -20.60
N GLY A 195 7.49 -12.29 -19.54
CA GLY A 195 8.63 -12.92 -18.87
C GLY A 195 9.44 -11.99 -17.93
N VAL A 196 9.01 -10.75 -17.69
CA VAL A 196 9.66 -9.89 -16.69
C VAL A 196 9.36 -10.39 -15.28
N ASN A 197 10.40 -10.83 -14.58
CA ASN A 197 10.35 -11.13 -13.17
C ASN A 197 10.53 -9.84 -12.35
N TRP A 198 9.46 -9.31 -11.76
CA TRP A 198 9.51 -8.06 -10.99
C TRP A 198 10.23 -8.18 -9.66
N ASP A 199 10.38 -9.40 -9.12
CA ASP A 199 11.06 -9.62 -7.84
C ASP A 199 12.55 -9.28 -7.94
N GLU A 200 13.17 -9.40 -9.12
CA GLU A 200 14.56 -9.02 -9.38
C GLU A 200 14.79 -7.50 -9.30
N TYR A 201 13.72 -6.71 -9.40
CA TYR A 201 13.76 -5.25 -9.32
C TYR A 201 13.26 -4.72 -7.97
N ALA A 202 12.93 -5.61 -7.02
CA ALA A 202 12.60 -5.20 -5.67
C ALA A 202 13.80 -4.51 -5.02
N LEU A 203 13.52 -3.51 -4.18
CA LEU A 203 14.57 -2.88 -3.38
C LEU A 203 15.13 -3.89 -2.36
N PRO A 204 16.39 -3.74 -1.91
CA PRO A 204 16.96 -4.63 -0.90
C PRO A 204 16.14 -4.62 0.38
N ASP A 205 15.76 -5.80 0.87
CA ASP A 205 15.09 -5.89 2.17
C ASP A 205 16.10 -5.70 3.31
N ARG A 206 15.66 -5.05 4.39
CA ARG A 206 16.50 -4.76 5.57
C ARG A 206 15.77 -5.19 6.84
N PRO A 207 15.65 -6.50 7.10
CA PRO A 207 14.95 -7.01 8.25
C PRO A 207 15.68 -6.68 9.56
N THR A 208 14.91 -6.15 10.51
CA THR A 208 15.25 -6.00 11.93
C THR A 208 14.40 -6.96 12.75
N THR A 209 14.83 -7.28 13.98
CA THR A 209 14.06 -8.13 14.90
C THR A 209 12.63 -7.63 15.09
N ASP A 210 12.44 -6.31 15.23
CA ASP A 210 11.11 -5.71 15.38
C ASP A 210 10.27 -5.84 14.10
N SER A 211 10.85 -5.57 12.92
CA SER A 211 10.12 -5.73 11.65
C SER A 211 9.70 -7.18 11.40
N ALA A 212 10.51 -8.15 11.84
CA ALA A 212 10.20 -9.57 11.75
C ALA A 212 9.08 -9.95 12.71
N ARG A 213 9.13 -9.50 13.97
CA ARG A 213 8.05 -9.73 14.95
C ARG A 213 6.72 -9.16 14.44
N ARG A 214 6.73 -7.89 14.01
CA ARG A 214 5.50 -7.18 13.58
C ARG A 214 4.90 -7.70 12.28
N ARG A 215 5.68 -8.43 11.46
CA ARG A 215 5.16 -9.08 10.25
C ARG A 215 4.15 -10.19 10.55
N PHE A 216 4.26 -10.83 11.72
CA PHE A 216 3.44 -11.98 12.12
C PHE A 216 2.45 -11.66 13.25
N GLU A 217 2.46 -10.42 13.77
CA GLU A 217 1.46 -9.99 14.73
C GLU A 217 0.17 -9.64 13.98
N PRO A 218 -0.99 -10.24 14.36
CA PRO A 218 -2.26 -9.89 13.76
C PRO A 218 -2.52 -8.40 13.95
N THR A 219 -3.03 -7.75 12.91
CA THR A 219 -3.40 -6.34 12.99
C THR A 219 -4.60 -6.23 13.95
N ALA A 220 -4.75 -5.12 14.67
CA ALA A 220 -5.86 -4.97 15.65
C ALA A 220 -7.27 -5.17 15.03
N ALA A 221 -7.40 -5.06 13.71
CA ALA A 221 -8.61 -5.40 12.96
C ALA A 221 -8.87 -6.92 12.91
N GLU A 222 -7.83 -7.75 12.73
CA GLU A 222 -7.94 -9.22 12.69
C GLU A 222 -8.26 -9.78 14.08
N VAL A 223 -7.71 -9.18 15.15
CA VAL A 223 -8.01 -9.57 16.54
C VAL A 223 -9.46 -9.23 16.94
N LEU A 224 -10.06 -8.20 16.33
CA LEU A 224 -11.46 -7.83 16.57
C LEU A 224 -12.45 -8.72 15.81
N GLU A 225 -12.11 -9.13 14.58
CA GLU A 225 -12.90 -10.13 13.84
C GLU A 225 -12.87 -11.50 14.55
N ASP A 226 -11.72 -11.94 15.04
CA ASP A 226 -11.62 -13.19 15.83
C ASP A 226 -12.36 -13.11 17.17
N ALA A 227 -12.44 -11.93 17.79
CA ALA A 227 -13.18 -11.70 19.03
C ALA A 227 -14.71 -11.66 18.82
N GLU A 228 -15.18 -11.22 17.64
CA GLU A 228 -16.59 -11.27 17.25
C GLU A 228 -17.00 -12.68 16.79
N GLU A 229 -16.09 -13.48 16.21
CA GLU A 229 -16.34 -14.87 15.79
C GLU A 229 -16.28 -15.88 16.95
N SER A 230 -15.64 -15.52 18.07
CA SER A 230 -15.54 -16.37 19.28
C SER A 230 -16.64 -16.13 20.33
N GLY A 231 -17.67 -15.33 20.00
CA GLY A 231 -18.75 -14.92 20.90
C GLY A 231 -19.91 -15.91 21.10
N GLU A 232 -19.94 -17.07 20.44
CA GLU A 232 -21.03 -18.06 20.61
C GLU A 232 -20.53 -19.52 20.67
N ALA A 233 -20.08 -19.95 21.84
CA ALA A 233 -20.26 -21.31 22.36
C ALA A 233 -20.21 -21.21 23.89
N GLY A 234 -21.33 -21.15 24.60
CA GLY A 234 -22.26 -22.28 24.69
C GLY A 234 -21.76 -23.20 25.78
N TRP A 235 -22.11 -22.87 27.03
CA TRP A 235 -21.88 -23.69 28.23
C TRP A 235 -22.34 -25.14 28.02
N ALA A 236 -21.44 -26.10 28.19
CA ALA A 236 -21.77 -27.45 28.63
C ALA A 236 -20.55 -28.08 29.34
N GLU A 237 -20.75 -28.30 30.62
CA GLU A 237 -19.93 -29.01 31.60
C GLU A 237 -19.87 -30.52 31.26
N ALA A 238 -18.70 -31.16 31.36
CA ALA A 238 -18.51 -32.47 32.03
C ALA A 238 -17.10 -33.09 31.83
N THR A 239 -16.43 -33.24 32.97
CA THR A 239 -15.62 -34.38 33.46
C THR A 239 -14.18 -34.68 32.99
N MET A 240 -13.35 -34.80 34.03
CA MET A 240 -11.95 -35.24 34.15
C MET A 240 -11.72 -36.67 33.63
N ASP A 241 -10.54 -36.97 33.06
CA ASP A 241 -9.45 -37.59 33.83
C ASP A 241 -8.14 -37.72 33.02
N ASP A 242 -7.11 -37.07 33.57
CA ASP A 242 -5.78 -37.54 33.93
C ASP A 242 -4.76 -38.19 32.96
N THR A 243 -3.52 -37.76 33.21
CA THR A 243 -2.20 -38.38 33.03
C THR A 243 -1.31 -38.08 31.80
N THR A 244 -0.15 -37.48 32.16
CA THR A 244 1.23 -37.68 31.65
C THR A 244 1.78 -36.84 30.48
N THR A 245 2.30 -35.65 30.87
CA THR A 245 3.63 -35.05 30.63
C THR A 245 4.36 -35.08 29.26
N PRO A 246 5.21 -34.05 28.99
CA PRO A 246 5.53 -33.53 27.67
C PRO A 246 6.89 -34.02 27.13
N LEU A 247 7.06 -34.01 25.81
CA LEU A 247 8.39 -33.95 25.20
C LEU A 247 8.41 -33.02 23.98
N LEU A 248 9.16 -31.94 24.14
CA LEU A 248 9.77 -31.14 23.08
C LEU A 248 10.61 -32.06 22.18
N LEU A 249 10.41 -32.01 20.85
CA LEU A 249 11.52 -31.88 19.90
C LEU A 249 11.07 -31.60 18.46
N ALA A 250 11.61 -30.48 17.99
CA ALA A 250 11.96 -30.03 16.65
C ALA A 250 11.53 -30.84 15.40
N ARG A 251 10.92 -30.06 14.48
CA ARG A 251 11.17 -29.96 13.04
C ARG A 251 11.47 -31.25 12.26
N SER A 252 10.60 -31.52 11.29
CA SER A 252 11.08 -31.84 9.93
C SER A 252 10.18 -31.18 8.88
N ASN A 253 10.83 -30.41 8.00
CA ASN A 253 10.26 -29.92 6.76
C ASN A 253 10.02 -31.12 5.83
N GLY A 254 8.77 -31.33 5.44
CA GLY A 254 8.37 -32.19 4.33
C GLY A 254 7.51 -31.37 3.37
N ALA A 255 8.04 -31.10 2.18
CA ALA A 255 7.43 -30.32 1.13
C ALA A 255 6.05 -30.84 0.68
N ARG A 256 5.14 -29.93 0.30
CA ARG A 256 4.38 -29.95 -0.97
C ARG A 256 3.35 -28.82 -1.06
N SER A 257 3.54 -27.96 -2.06
CA SER A 257 2.54 -27.48 -3.03
C SER A 257 1.10 -27.26 -2.55
N SER A 258 0.65 -25.99 -2.53
CA SER A 258 -0.48 -25.53 -3.36
C SER A 258 -0.69 -24.03 -3.21
N ALA A 259 -0.88 -23.36 -4.34
CA ALA A 259 -1.33 -21.98 -4.47
C ALA A 259 -2.57 -21.70 -3.61
N PHE A 260 -2.58 -20.58 -2.89
CA PHE A 260 -3.79 -19.97 -2.36
C PHE A 260 -3.82 -18.51 -2.77
N ILE A 261 -4.66 -18.23 -3.76
CA ILE A 261 -5.16 -16.90 -4.12
C ILE A 261 -6.56 -16.84 -3.50
N PRO A 262 -6.92 -15.86 -2.67
CA PRO A 262 -8.33 -15.58 -2.42
C PRO A 262 -8.83 -14.68 -3.55
N ALA A 263 -9.46 -15.30 -4.55
CA ALA A 263 -10.34 -14.62 -5.48
C ALA A 263 -11.68 -14.38 -4.79
N PHE A 264 -12.02 -13.12 -4.49
CA PHE A 264 -13.40 -12.75 -4.17
C PHE A 264 -14.15 -12.45 -5.47
N THR A 265 -14.81 -13.47 -6.01
CA THR A 265 -15.86 -13.29 -7.02
C THR A 265 -17.07 -14.14 -6.67
N GLY A 266 -18.21 -13.48 -6.50
CA GLY A 266 -19.50 -14.03 -6.90
C GLY A 266 -20.50 -14.29 -5.79
N LEU A 267 -21.39 -13.33 -5.55
CA LEU A 267 -22.78 -13.62 -5.14
C LEU A 267 -23.72 -12.59 -5.77
N PHE A 268 -24.08 -12.81 -7.04
CA PHE A 268 -25.34 -12.35 -7.61
C PHE A 268 -25.88 -13.37 -8.61
N HIS A 269 -26.77 -14.23 -8.13
CA HIS A 269 -27.74 -14.92 -8.96
C HIS A 269 -29.13 -14.64 -8.38
N ARG A 270 -29.88 -13.77 -9.04
CA ARG A 270 -31.34 -13.77 -8.91
C ARG A 270 -31.98 -13.62 -10.29
N ARG A 271 -32.78 -14.65 -10.60
CA ARG A 271 -33.61 -14.84 -11.79
C ARG A 271 -34.52 -13.64 -12.06
N HIS A 272 -34.63 -13.22 -13.32
CA HIS A 272 -35.81 -12.54 -13.83
C HIS A 272 -36.73 -13.56 -14.49
N GLY A 273 -37.99 -13.60 -14.04
CA GLY A 273 -39.07 -14.30 -14.71
C GLY A 273 -39.55 -13.52 -15.93
N GLN A 274 -39.85 -14.24 -17.00
CA GLN A 274 -40.62 -13.73 -18.14
C GLN A 274 -42.10 -13.73 -17.77
N ALA A 275 -42.77 -12.60 -18.01
CA ALA A 275 -44.20 -12.53 -18.24
C ALA A 275 -44.46 -11.45 -19.29
N THR A 276 -45.37 -11.81 -20.21
CA THR A 276 -45.89 -11.13 -21.42
C THR A 276 -44.95 -10.94 -22.59
#